data_AF-V9XS47-F1
#
_entry.id   AF-V9XS47-F1
#
_cell.length_a   1.000
_cell.length_b   1.000
_cell.length_c   1.000
_cell.angle_alpha   90.00
_cell.angle_beta   90.00
_cell.angle_gamma   90.00
#
_symmetry.space_group_name_H-M   'P 1'
#
loop_
_entity.id
_entity.type
_entity.pdbx_description
1 polymer ?
#
loop_
_entity_poly.entity_id
_entity_poly.type
_entity_poly.pdbx_seq_one_letter_code
_entity_poly.pdbx_strand_id
1 'polypeptide(L)'
;MSLEALRPDPAEDRPDVDWATDPASTPRRLYADYPAEVAALVVDTMTAAKQQEAAMTADVLAALPEGARMHGLEFRMKSPASLARKLADRVKAAPFAEPERIVEKITDVVRYTAISRPEHLVATARAMAAGLSHRGWMVIEAEQSYLDGNQYKGLHLLARHPDGRIAEFQFHTDVSQQVKDDTHADYERARDTGVPAAERVALIEKMTARWAQVPTPPGLAQLSELGGCPVTPKNYAPRKMNLGRDT
;
A
#
# COMPACT_ATOMS: atom_id res chain seq x y z
N MET A 1 22.10 8.88 -13.43
CA MET A 1 20.86 9.61 -13.06
C MET A 1 20.88 9.87 -11.56
N SER A 2 20.50 11.07 -11.11
CA SER A 2 20.36 11.37 -9.68
C SER A 2 19.01 10.88 -9.16
N LEU A 3 18.89 10.75 -7.84
CA LEU A 3 17.64 10.37 -7.20
C LEU A 3 16.54 11.42 -7.39
N GLU A 4 16.93 12.70 -7.34
CA GLU A 4 16.04 13.83 -7.53
C GLU A 4 15.38 13.80 -8.91
N ALA A 5 16.08 13.28 -9.93
CA ALA A 5 15.51 13.12 -11.26
C ALA A 5 14.32 12.13 -11.30
N LEU A 6 14.23 11.20 -10.33
CA LEU A 6 13.13 10.25 -10.19
C LEU A 6 11.95 10.80 -9.39
N ARG A 7 12.10 11.91 -8.66
CA ARG A 7 10.98 12.52 -7.94
C ARG A 7 10.01 13.15 -8.94
N PRO A 8 8.69 13.05 -8.70
CA PRO A 8 7.73 13.83 -9.47
C PRO A 8 8.02 15.32 -9.36
N ASP A 9 7.64 16.06 -10.39
CA ASP A 9 7.83 17.51 -10.39
C ASP A 9 6.85 18.16 -9.38
N PRO A 10 7.25 19.26 -8.71
CA PRO A 10 6.39 19.93 -7.72
C PRO A 10 5.07 20.42 -8.32
N ALA A 11 4.02 20.43 -7.51
CA ALA A 11 2.71 20.97 -7.87
C ALA A 11 2.08 21.71 -6.67
N GLU A 12 1.29 22.75 -6.93
CA GLU A 12 0.73 23.62 -5.86
C GLU A 12 -0.38 22.94 -5.02
N ASP A 13 -1.03 21.92 -5.57
CA ASP A 13 -2.20 21.26 -4.97
C ASP A 13 -1.86 20.06 -4.07
N ARG A 14 -0.56 19.75 -3.90
CA ARG A 14 -0.07 18.61 -3.12
C ARG A 14 1.34 18.86 -2.57
N PRO A 15 1.74 18.21 -1.46
CA PRO A 15 3.13 18.25 -1.01
C PRO A 15 4.07 17.51 -1.98
N ASP A 16 5.35 17.88 -1.95
CA ASP A 16 6.40 17.12 -2.63
C ASP A 16 6.50 15.69 -2.08
N VAL A 17 6.96 14.76 -2.93
CA VAL A 17 7.22 13.39 -2.48
C VAL A 17 8.40 13.37 -1.50
N ASP A 18 8.13 12.90 -0.29
CA ASP A 18 9.11 12.76 0.77
C ASP A 18 9.70 11.34 0.81
N TRP A 19 10.97 11.24 0.44
CA TRP A 19 11.81 10.05 0.63
C TRP A 19 12.91 10.25 1.67
N ALA A 20 12.94 11.41 2.34
CA ALA A 20 14.09 11.94 3.07
C ALA A 20 14.46 11.14 4.34
N THR A 21 13.61 10.20 4.76
CA THR A 21 13.90 9.31 5.90
C THR A 21 14.76 8.10 5.53
N ASP A 22 14.99 7.83 4.24
CA ASP A 22 15.71 6.64 3.79
C ASP A 22 17.06 7.00 3.12
N PRO A 23 18.17 7.03 3.88
CA PRO A 23 19.49 7.32 3.34
C PRO A 23 19.89 6.33 2.23
N ALA A 24 19.29 5.13 2.14
CA ALA A 24 19.58 4.16 1.07
C ALA A 24 18.95 4.54 -0.28
N SER A 25 18.18 5.63 -0.36
CA SER A 25 17.40 5.92 -1.56
C SER A 25 18.24 6.33 -2.78
N THR A 26 19.54 6.68 -2.68
CA THR A 26 20.34 7.13 -3.84
C THR A 26 20.51 6.04 -4.91
N PRO A 27 20.54 6.34 -6.23
CA PRO A 27 20.69 5.29 -7.24
C PRO A 27 22.02 4.56 -7.08
N ARG A 28 23.08 5.27 -6.68
CA ARG A 28 24.39 4.66 -6.38
C ARG A 28 24.34 3.64 -5.23
N ARG A 29 23.55 3.89 -4.17
CA ARG A 29 23.35 2.93 -3.08
C ARG A 29 22.48 1.76 -3.53
N LEU A 30 21.45 1.99 -4.34
CA LEU A 30 20.65 0.89 -4.93
C LEU A 30 21.53 -0.13 -5.68
N TYR A 31 22.41 0.33 -6.56
CA TYR A 31 23.33 -0.56 -7.30
C TYR A 31 24.45 -1.16 -6.44
N ALA A 32 24.70 -0.62 -5.24
CA ALA A 32 25.67 -1.19 -4.29
C ALA A 32 25.02 -2.27 -3.40
N ASP A 33 23.78 -2.04 -2.99
CA ASP A 33 23.07 -2.85 -1.98
C ASP A 33 22.24 -3.98 -2.62
N TYR A 34 21.92 -3.89 -3.91
CA TYR A 34 21.07 -4.84 -4.63
C TYR A 34 21.73 -5.33 -5.94
N PRO A 35 21.34 -6.53 -6.43
CA PRO A 35 21.73 -7.00 -7.75
C PRO A 35 21.40 -5.96 -8.84
N ALA A 36 22.27 -5.84 -9.84
CA ALA A 36 22.17 -4.81 -10.88
C ALA A 36 20.82 -4.83 -11.63
N GLU A 37 20.28 -6.02 -11.87
CA GLU A 37 18.97 -6.24 -12.51
C GLU A 37 17.82 -5.67 -11.65
N VAL A 38 17.81 -5.94 -10.34
CA VAL A 38 16.82 -5.40 -9.39
C VAL A 38 16.91 -3.87 -9.36
N ALA A 39 18.14 -3.33 -9.27
CA ALA A 39 18.35 -1.89 -9.25
C ALA A 39 17.88 -1.21 -10.56
N ALA A 40 18.12 -1.82 -11.72
CA ALA A 40 17.64 -1.34 -13.00
C ALA A 40 16.11 -1.33 -13.09
N LEU A 41 15.45 -2.42 -12.71
CA LEU A 41 13.99 -2.50 -12.70
C LEU A 41 13.34 -1.47 -11.77
N VAL A 42 13.95 -1.20 -10.62
CA VAL A 42 13.52 -0.13 -9.70
C VAL A 42 13.61 1.22 -10.38
N VAL A 43 14.74 1.53 -11.01
CA VAL A 43 14.95 2.80 -11.72
C VAL A 43 13.94 2.98 -12.85
N ASP A 44 13.71 1.95 -13.66
CA ASP A 44 12.74 2.00 -14.77
C ASP A 44 11.31 2.18 -14.25
N THR A 45 10.94 1.43 -13.21
CA THR A 45 9.61 1.53 -12.57
C THR A 45 9.37 2.92 -12.00
N MET A 46 10.37 3.50 -11.33
CA MET A 46 10.28 4.84 -10.74
C MET A 46 10.21 5.92 -11.81
N THR A 47 10.94 5.77 -12.91
CA THR A 47 10.89 6.68 -14.06
C THR A 47 9.50 6.68 -14.69
N ALA A 48 8.93 5.50 -14.91
CA ALA A 48 7.58 5.37 -15.46
C ALA A 48 6.49 5.87 -14.49
N ALA A 49 6.67 5.66 -13.18
CA ALA A 49 5.77 6.19 -12.16
C ALA A 49 5.79 7.73 -12.14
N LYS A 50 6.98 8.34 -12.16
CA LYS A 50 7.15 9.81 -12.24
C LYS A 50 6.36 10.42 -13.40
N GLN A 51 6.42 9.81 -14.59
CA GLN A 51 5.77 10.34 -15.79
C GLN A 51 4.23 10.40 -15.67
N GLN A 52 3.63 9.51 -14.86
CA GLN A 52 2.18 9.42 -14.72
C GLN A 52 1.65 10.01 -13.41
N GLU A 53 2.51 10.20 -12.40
CA GLU A 53 2.12 10.59 -11.04
C GLU A 53 1.26 11.87 -11.01
N ALA A 54 1.69 12.91 -11.73
CA ALA A 54 1.01 14.21 -11.69
C ALA A 54 -0.46 14.11 -12.14
N ALA A 55 -0.70 13.46 -13.28
CA ALA A 55 -2.03 13.21 -13.83
C ALA A 55 -2.85 12.29 -12.92
N MET A 56 -2.24 11.20 -12.45
CA MET A 56 -2.92 10.25 -11.55
C MET A 56 -3.40 10.95 -10.28
N THR A 57 -2.54 11.69 -9.59
CA THR A 57 -2.93 12.35 -8.34
C THR A 57 -3.93 13.49 -8.60
N ALA A 58 -3.87 14.18 -9.75
CA ALA A 58 -4.89 15.18 -10.10
C ALA A 58 -6.29 14.55 -10.23
N ASP A 59 -6.37 13.38 -10.87
CA ASP A 59 -7.62 12.61 -10.95
C ASP A 59 -8.13 12.18 -9.57
N VAL A 60 -7.22 11.71 -8.70
CA VAL A 60 -7.55 11.31 -7.33
C VAL A 60 -8.10 12.48 -6.52
N LEU A 61 -7.44 13.64 -6.57
CA LEU A 61 -7.88 14.85 -5.86
C LEU A 61 -9.24 15.31 -6.37
N ALA A 62 -9.47 15.24 -7.68
CA ALA A 62 -10.74 15.64 -8.28
C ALA A 62 -11.86 14.61 -8.07
N ALA A 63 -11.53 13.34 -7.77
CA ALA A 63 -12.49 12.29 -7.43
C ALA A 63 -12.84 12.26 -5.93
N LEU A 64 -12.08 12.96 -5.09
CA LEU A 64 -12.27 12.97 -3.64
C LEU A 64 -13.62 13.62 -3.28
N PRO A 65 -14.51 12.89 -2.59
CA PRO A 65 -15.81 13.44 -2.20
C PRO A 65 -15.68 14.40 -1.01
N GLU A 66 -16.67 15.28 -0.87
CA GLU A 66 -16.81 16.13 0.31
C GLU A 66 -16.86 15.31 1.60
N GLY A 67 -16.23 15.81 2.66
CA GLY A 67 -16.16 15.14 3.96
C GLY A 67 -15.10 14.03 4.07
N ALA A 68 -14.36 13.76 3.00
CA ALA A 68 -13.12 12.99 3.02
C ALA A 68 -11.91 13.90 2.81
N ARG A 69 -10.72 13.42 3.21
CA ARG A 69 -9.45 14.11 2.95
C ARG A 69 -8.39 13.11 2.48
N MET A 70 -7.46 13.57 1.67
CA MET A 70 -6.22 12.82 1.42
C MET A 70 -5.32 12.87 2.66
N HIS A 71 -4.59 11.78 2.88
CA HIS A 71 -3.59 11.67 3.94
C HIS A 71 -2.30 11.04 3.41
N GLY A 72 -1.15 11.59 3.82
CA GLY A 72 0.17 11.09 3.43
C GLY A 72 0.48 11.22 1.93
N LEU A 73 0.05 12.31 1.28
CA LEU A 73 0.35 12.55 -0.14
C LEU A 73 1.85 12.70 -0.41
N GLU A 74 2.61 13.14 0.57
CA GLU A 74 4.07 13.15 0.53
C GLU A 74 4.65 11.71 0.39
N PHE A 75 3.90 10.68 0.81
CA PHE A 75 4.29 9.26 0.71
C PHE A 75 3.59 8.51 -0.42
N ARG A 76 2.93 9.23 -1.34
CA ARG A 76 2.14 8.65 -2.44
C ARG A 76 2.95 7.81 -3.40
N MET A 77 4.25 8.10 -3.54
CA MET A 77 5.17 7.30 -4.34
C MET A 77 6.17 6.61 -3.42
N LYS A 78 6.29 5.28 -3.56
CA LYS A 78 7.19 4.45 -2.75
C LYS A 78 8.64 4.92 -2.91
N SER A 79 9.44 4.90 -1.85
CA SER A 79 10.86 5.21 -1.96
C SER A 79 11.58 4.14 -2.82
N PRO A 80 12.62 4.51 -3.57
CA PRO A 80 13.40 3.56 -4.37
C PRO A 80 13.94 2.40 -3.54
N ALA A 81 14.46 2.68 -2.34
CA ALA A 81 15.00 1.65 -1.44
C ALA A 81 13.90 0.72 -0.91
N SER A 82 12.73 1.25 -0.56
CA SER A 82 11.58 0.41 -0.19
C SER A 82 11.07 -0.45 -1.35
N LEU A 83 11.11 0.06 -2.58
CA LEU A 83 10.77 -0.71 -3.77
C LEU A 83 11.81 -1.80 -4.05
N ALA A 84 13.10 -1.47 -3.98
CA ALA A 84 14.21 -2.40 -4.19
C ALA A 84 14.18 -3.54 -3.17
N ARG A 85 14.01 -3.22 -1.88
CA ARG A 85 13.84 -4.22 -0.83
C ARG A 85 12.66 -5.16 -1.13
N LYS A 86 11.49 -4.59 -1.44
CA LYS A 86 10.28 -5.39 -1.74
C LYS A 86 10.45 -6.28 -2.97
N LEU A 87 11.11 -5.78 -4.01
CA LEU A 87 11.40 -6.55 -5.22
C LEU A 87 12.40 -7.68 -4.91
N ALA A 88 13.51 -7.38 -4.23
CA ALA A 88 14.51 -8.37 -3.83
C ALA A 88 13.90 -9.48 -2.96
N ASP A 89 13.06 -9.13 -1.98
CA ASP A 89 12.36 -10.09 -1.13
C ASP A 89 11.47 -11.03 -1.96
N ARG A 90 10.75 -10.49 -2.96
CA ARG A 90 9.88 -11.29 -3.85
C ARG A 90 10.67 -12.14 -4.84
N VAL A 91 11.76 -11.63 -5.40
CA VAL A 91 12.68 -12.40 -6.27
C VAL A 91 13.25 -13.58 -5.50
N LYS A 92 13.72 -13.35 -4.26
CA LYS A 92 14.23 -14.41 -3.39
C LYS A 92 13.16 -15.47 -3.07
N ALA A 93 11.91 -15.05 -2.88
CA ALA A 93 10.79 -15.95 -2.60
C ALA A 93 10.29 -16.72 -3.84
N ALA A 94 10.63 -16.28 -5.05
CA ALA A 94 10.20 -16.88 -6.32
C ALA A 94 11.39 -17.08 -7.27
N PRO A 95 12.34 -17.98 -6.96
CA PRO A 95 13.62 -18.10 -7.67
C PRO A 95 13.52 -18.54 -9.14
N PHE A 96 12.34 -18.99 -9.58
CA PHE A 96 12.08 -19.42 -10.95
C PHE A 96 11.23 -18.44 -11.76
N ALA A 97 10.90 -17.28 -11.18
CA ALA A 97 10.15 -16.24 -11.87
C ALA A 97 11.07 -15.10 -12.28
N GLU A 98 10.91 -14.63 -13.52
CA GLU A 98 11.63 -13.48 -14.05
C GLU A 98 11.36 -12.23 -13.20
N PRO A 99 12.39 -11.49 -12.75
CA PRO A 99 12.23 -10.27 -11.95
C PRO A 99 11.29 -9.23 -12.57
N GLU A 100 11.24 -9.11 -13.90
CA GLU A 100 10.31 -8.26 -14.65
C GLU A 100 8.86 -8.57 -14.31
N ARG A 101 8.50 -9.87 -14.31
CA ARG A 101 7.14 -10.32 -13.98
C ARG A 101 6.81 -10.14 -12.51
N ILE A 102 7.84 -10.08 -11.66
CA ILE A 102 7.67 -9.86 -10.22
C ILE A 102 7.42 -8.38 -9.93
N VAL A 103 8.17 -7.47 -10.58
CA VAL A 103 7.99 -6.02 -10.39
C VAL A 103 6.64 -5.54 -10.93
N GLU A 104 6.14 -6.11 -12.03
CA GLU A 104 4.79 -5.84 -12.55
C GLU A 104 3.66 -6.13 -11.54
N LYS A 105 3.90 -7.06 -10.60
CA LYS A 105 2.95 -7.41 -9.54
C LYS A 105 3.07 -6.51 -8.30
N ILE A 106 3.98 -5.54 -8.30
CA ILE A 106 4.08 -4.53 -7.22
C ILE A 106 3.15 -3.38 -7.60
N THR A 107 1.94 -3.41 -7.05
CA THR A 107 0.85 -2.48 -7.39
C THR A 107 0.82 -1.22 -6.52
N ASP A 108 1.57 -1.21 -5.41
CA ASP A 108 1.67 -0.12 -4.42
C ASP A 108 2.86 0.82 -4.68
N VAL A 109 3.35 0.91 -5.93
CA VAL A 109 4.38 1.89 -6.30
C VAL A 109 3.81 3.31 -6.13
N VAL A 110 2.59 3.51 -6.60
CA VAL A 110 1.77 4.70 -6.33
C VAL A 110 0.60 4.27 -5.46
N ARG A 111 0.35 5.00 -4.37
CA ARG A 111 -0.70 4.70 -3.41
C ARG A 111 -1.33 5.95 -2.84
N TYR A 112 -2.61 5.87 -2.53
CA TYR A 112 -3.41 6.97 -2.01
C TYR A 112 -4.15 6.51 -0.76
N THR A 113 -4.24 7.37 0.24
CA THR A 113 -5.06 7.12 1.44
C THR A 113 -6.08 8.22 1.58
N ALA A 114 -7.36 7.83 1.59
CA ALA A 114 -8.48 8.71 1.89
C ALA A 114 -8.98 8.43 3.31
N ILE A 115 -9.11 9.48 4.11
CA ILE A 115 -9.68 9.42 5.45
C ILE A 115 -11.05 10.05 5.47
N SER A 116 -12.02 9.35 6.06
CA SER A 116 -13.37 9.85 6.28
C SER A 116 -13.87 9.46 7.69
N ARG A 117 -15.02 10.00 8.08
CA ARG A 117 -15.71 9.52 9.29
C ARG A 117 -16.15 8.05 9.13
N PRO A 118 -16.27 7.28 10.22
CA PRO A 118 -16.65 5.86 10.16
C PRO A 118 -17.92 5.59 9.37
N GLU A 119 -18.97 6.39 9.56
CA GLU A 119 -20.25 6.27 8.86
C GLU A 119 -20.16 6.55 7.35
N HIS A 120 -19.10 7.22 6.91
CA HIS A 120 -18.90 7.61 5.50
C HIS A 120 -17.87 6.76 4.77
N LEU A 121 -17.14 5.86 5.43
CA LEU A 121 -16.04 5.11 4.81
C LEU A 121 -16.45 4.35 3.55
N VAL A 122 -17.59 3.64 3.59
CA VAL A 122 -18.11 2.92 2.42
C VAL A 122 -18.59 3.89 1.34
N ALA A 123 -19.23 4.99 1.72
CA ALA A 123 -19.70 6.01 0.78
C ALA A 123 -18.51 6.70 0.07
N THR A 124 -17.46 7.04 0.81
CA THR A 124 -16.21 7.59 0.28
C THR A 124 -15.56 6.63 -0.71
N ALA A 125 -15.47 5.34 -0.38
CA ALA A 125 -14.91 4.34 -1.29
C ALA A 125 -15.72 4.22 -2.59
N ARG A 126 -17.05 4.19 -2.50
CA ARG A 126 -17.94 4.14 -3.68
C ARG A 126 -17.82 5.39 -4.55
N ALA A 127 -17.81 6.57 -3.94
CA ALA A 127 -17.68 7.85 -4.64
C ALA A 127 -16.32 7.96 -5.35
N MET A 128 -15.24 7.57 -4.67
CA MET A 128 -13.90 7.50 -5.26
C MET A 128 -13.86 6.54 -6.45
N ALA A 129 -14.36 5.31 -6.29
CA ALA A 129 -14.40 4.33 -7.38
C ALA A 129 -15.17 4.87 -8.60
N ALA A 130 -16.36 5.45 -8.39
CA ALA A 130 -17.15 6.04 -9.47
C ALA A 130 -16.44 7.24 -10.12
N GLY A 131 -15.90 8.16 -9.31
CA GLY A 131 -15.18 9.35 -9.78
C GLY A 131 -13.94 9.01 -10.59
N LEU A 132 -13.20 7.97 -10.19
CA LEU A 132 -12.06 7.44 -10.95
C LEU A 132 -12.52 6.79 -12.25
N SER A 133 -13.58 5.99 -12.23
CA SER A 133 -14.14 5.38 -13.46
C SER A 133 -14.64 6.41 -14.47
N HIS A 134 -15.24 7.52 -14.02
CA HIS A 134 -15.59 8.64 -14.91
C HIS A 134 -14.38 9.30 -15.58
N ARG A 135 -13.20 9.15 -14.99
CA ARG A 135 -11.91 9.61 -15.52
C ARG A 135 -11.16 8.52 -16.31
N GLY A 136 -11.84 7.41 -16.60
CA GLY A 136 -11.30 6.31 -17.40
C GLY A 136 -10.50 5.27 -16.60
N TRP A 137 -10.40 5.39 -15.28
CA TRP A 137 -9.75 4.37 -14.47
C TRP A 137 -10.59 3.11 -14.42
N MET A 138 -9.92 1.96 -14.43
CA MET A 138 -10.55 0.66 -14.28
C MET A 138 -10.24 0.10 -12.88
N VAL A 139 -11.26 -0.09 -12.05
CA VAL A 139 -11.11 -0.86 -10.82
C VAL A 139 -10.87 -2.32 -11.21
N ILE A 140 -9.83 -2.92 -10.62
CA ILE A 140 -9.42 -4.29 -10.96
C ILE A 140 -9.46 -5.22 -9.74
N GLU A 141 -9.44 -4.68 -8.53
CA GLU A 141 -9.50 -5.45 -7.29
C GLU A 141 -10.11 -4.61 -6.18
N ALA A 142 -10.88 -5.25 -5.30
CA ALA A 142 -11.38 -4.65 -4.07
C ALA A 142 -11.31 -5.68 -2.93
N GLU A 143 -10.75 -5.27 -1.80
CA GLU A 143 -10.55 -6.14 -0.65
C GLU A 143 -10.88 -5.41 0.65
N GLN A 144 -11.35 -6.13 1.66
CA GLN A 144 -11.51 -5.60 3.01
C GLN A 144 -10.91 -6.57 4.04
N SER A 145 -10.28 -6.03 5.09
CA SER A 145 -9.65 -6.84 6.13
C SER A 145 -10.21 -6.61 7.53
N TYR A 146 -11.45 -6.14 7.65
CA TYR A 146 -12.19 -6.02 8.90
C TYR A 146 -12.73 -7.38 9.36
N LEU A 147 -11.80 -8.32 9.60
CA LEU A 147 -12.08 -9.65 10.14
C LEU A 147 -11.56 -9.75 11.58
N ASP A 148 -12.23 -10.56 12.39
CA ASP A 148 -11.78 -10.84 13.75
C ASP A 148 -10.42 -11.57 13.74
N GLY A 149 -9.54 -11.19 14.66
CA GLY A 149 -8.18 -11.73 14.74
C GLY A 149 -7.20 -11.17 13.72
N ASN A 150 -7.62 -10.26 12.83
CA ASN A 150 -6.68 -9.58 11.95
C ASN A 150 -5.83 -8.55 12.72
N GLN A 151 -4.52 -8.62 12.51
CA GLN A 151 -3.51 -7.65 12.96
C GLN A 151 -3.49 -6.35 12.14
N TYR A 152 -4.43 -6.18 11.20
CA TYR A 152 -4.61 -4.99 10.38
C TYR A 152 -6.02 -4.97 9.77
N LYS A 153 -6.73 -3.84 9.83
CA LYS A 153 -8.06 -3.66 9.23
C LYS A 153 -8.09 -2.46 8.28
N GLY A 154 -8.48 -2.68 7.03
CA GLY A 154 -8.64 -1.63 6.02
C GLY A 154 -9.57 -2.07 4.89
N LEU A 155 -10.09 -1.09 4.14
CA LEU A 155 -10.75 -1.29 2.85
C LEU A 155 -9.77 -0.81 1.78
N HIS A 156 -9.50 -1.65 0.79
CA HIS A 156 -8.56 -1.38 -0.28
C HIS A 156 -9.19 -1.57 -1.64
N LEU A 157 -8.66 -0.83 -2.61
CA LEU A 157 -9.02 -0.89 -4.00
C LEU A 157 -7.74 -0.78 -4.84
N LEU A 158 -7.60 -1.62 -5.86
CA LEU A 158 -6.63 -1.41 -6.92
C LEU A 158 -7.37 -0.88 -8.14
N ALA A 159 -6.86 0.21 -8.71
CA ALA A 159 -7.38 0.75 -9.96
C ALA A 159 -6.24 1.05 -10.94
N ARG A 160 -6.48 0.75 -12.21
CA ARG A 160 -5.58 0.99 -13.33
C ARG A 160 -5.95 2.31 -14.01
N HIS A 161 -5.00 3.24 -14.05
CA HIS A 161 -5.08 4.48 -14.82
C HIS A 161 -5.14 4.15 -16.34
N PRO A 162 -5.79 4.99 -17.18
CA PRO A 162 -5.80 4.81 -18.64
C PRO A 162 -4.42 4.58 -19.27
N ASP A 163 -3.37 5.22 -18.74
CA ASP A 163 -1.97 5.05 -19.19
C ASP A 163 -1.28 3.79 -18.62
N GLY A 164 -2.05 2.88 -18.04
CA GLY A 164 -1.67 1.52 -17.71
C GLY A 164 -1.13 1.28 -16.29
N ARG A 165 -0.71 2.32 -15.56
CA ARG A 165 -0.20 2.19 -14.18
C ARG A 165 -1.33 1.84 -13.21
N ILE A 166 -1.05 0.93 -12.28
CA ILE A 166 -1.95 0.59 -11.18
C ILE A 166 -1.57 1.46 -9.97
N ALA A 167 -2.57 1.96 -9.25
CA ALA A 167 -2.40 2.51 -7.92
C ALA A 167 -3.24 1.76 -6.90
N GLU A 168 -2.72 1.72 -5.67
CA GLU A 168 -3.45 1.25 -4.50
C GLU A 168 -4.19 2.40 -3.83
N PHE A 169 -5.45 2.18 -3.47
CA PHE A 169 -6.29 3.12 -2.75
C PHE A 169 -6.68 2.49 -1.42
N GLN A 170 -6.42 3.24 -0.34
CA GLN A 170 -6.70 2.81 1.02
C GLN A 170 -7.72 3.74 1.64
N PHE A 171 -8.75 3.16 2.26
CA PHE A 171 -9.80 3.90 2.93
C PHE A 171 -9.73 3.63 4.42
N HIS A 172 -9.53 4.69 5.20
CA HIS A 172 -9.41 4.62 6.65
C HIS A 172 -10.32 5.65 7.33
N THR A 173 -10.53 5.42 8.62
CA THR A 173 -11.03 6.45 9.55
C THR A 173 -9.84 7.03 10.29
N ASP A 174 -10.02 8.16 10.99
CA ASP A 174 -8.94 8.70 11.82
C ASP A 174 -8.44 7.67 12.85
N VAL A 175 -9.36 6.90 13.43
CA VAL A 175 -9.01 5.83 14.39
C VAL A 175 -8.22 4.70 13.74
N SER A 176 -8.64 4.20 12.57
CA SER A 176 -7.92 3.09 11.93
C SER A 176 -6.57 3.53 11.35
N GLN A 177 -6.45 4.79 10.89
CA GLN A 177 -5.18 5.35 10.49
C GLN A 177 -4.24 5.55 11.68
N GLN A 178 -4.72 6.07 12.82
CA GLN A 178 -3.90 6.22 14.03
C GLN A 178 -3.37 4.86 14.52
N VAL A 179 -4.22 3.83 14.57
CA VAL A 179 -3.79 2.49 15.01
C VAL A 179 -2.76 1.90 14.04
N LYS A 180 -2.89 2.13 12.74
CA LYS A 180 -1.90 1.73 11.74
C LYS A 180 -0.54 2.40 11.98
N ASP A 181 -0.54 3.71 12.29
CA ASP A 181 0.69 4.44 12.57
C ASP A 181 1.32 3.99 13.89
N ASP A 182 0.52 3.83 14.94
CA ASP A 182 0.97 3.36 16.26
C ASP A 182 1.57 1.95 16.22
N THR A 183 1.09 1.11 15.30
CA THR A 183 1.53 -0.29 15.15
C THR A 183 2.58 -0.47 14.04
N HIS A 184 2.97 0.59 13.34
CA HIS A 184 3.87 0.49 12.18
C HIS A 184 5.24 -0.11 12.55
N ALA A 185 5.83 0.33 13.68
CA ALA A 185 7.11 -0.20 14.15
C ALA A 185 7.01 -1.68 14.56
N ASP A 186 5.91 -2.08 15.21
CA ASP A 186 5.65 -3.47 15.57
C ASP A 186 5.52 -4.34 14.30
N TYR A 187 4.85 -3.83 13.26
CA TYR A 187 4.72 -4.50 11.97
C TYR A 187 6.08 -4.67 11.27
N GLU A 188 6.88 -3.62 11.19
CA GLU A 188 8.20 -3.65 10.55
C GLU A 188 9.14 -4.65 11.27
N ARG A 189 9.05 -4.73 12.60
CA ARG A 189 9.79 -5.72 13.39
C ARG A 189 9.23 -7.14 13.23
N ALA A 190 7.91 -7.33 13.24
CA ALA A 190 7.29 -8.65 13.15
C ALA A 190 7.52 -9.34 11.79
N ARG A 191 7.72 -8.57 10.72
CA ARG A 191 7.97 -9.11 9.37
C ARG A 191 9.43 -9.48 9.11
N ASP A 192 10.37 -9.00 9.92
CA ASP A 192 11.79 -9.30 9.73
C ASP A 192 12.08 -10.75 10.15
N THR A 193 12.55 -11.56 9.20
CA THR A 193 12.83 -12.98 9.43
C THR A 193 14.05 -13.23 10.32
N GLY A 194 14.87 -12.21 10.56
CA GLY A 194 15.97 -12.26 11.55
C GLY A 194 15.48 -12.13 12.99
N VAL A 195 14.22 -11.73 13.20
CA VAL A 195 13.62 -11.64 14.54
C VAL A 195 13.22 -13.03 15.05
N PRO A 196 13.53 -13.38 16.31
CA PRO A 196 13.10 -14.64 16.92
C PRO A 196 11.59 -14.87 16.75
N ALA A 197 11.20 -16.10 16.38
CA ALA A 197 9.80 -16.41 16.09
C ALA A 197 8.84 -16.08 17.24
N ALA A 198 9.25 -16.31 18.50
CA ALA A 198 8.47 -15.97 19.68
C ALA A 198 8.23 -14.46 19.82
N GLU A 199 9.24 -13.63 19.52
CA GLU A 199 9.11 -12.17 19.53
C GLU A 199 8.14 -11.70 18.42
N ARG A 200 8.25 -12.27 17.21
CA ARG A 200 7.31 -11.97 16.13
C ARG A 200 5.86 -12.32 16.51
N VAL A 201 5.63 -13.47 17.14
CA VAL A 201 4.30 -13.86 17.62
C VAL A 201 3.75 -12.86 18.64
N ALA A 202 4.56 -12.45 19.62
CA ALA A 202 4.14 -11.46 20.62
C ALA A 202 3.79 -10.09 19.98
N LEU A 203 4.53 -9.66 18.97
CA LEU A 203 4.23 -8.44 18.22
C LEU A 203 2.92 -8.57 17.43
N ILE A 204 2.68 -9.72 16.78
CA ILE A 204 1.44 -10.01 16.06
C ILE A 204 0.23 -10.00 17.01
N GLU A 205 0.36 -10.60 18.19
CA GLU A 205 -0.68 -10.58 19.23
C GLU A 205 -0.97 -9.17 19.73
N LYS A 206 0.08 -8.37 20.00
CA LYS A 206 -0.04 -6.96 20.38
C LYS A 206 -0.78 -6.15 19.33
N MET A 207 -0.43 -6.28 18.05
CA MET A 207 -1.10 -5.60 16.95
C MET A 207 -2.56 -6.06 16.82
N THR A 208 -2.81 -7.36 16.92
CA THR A 208 -4.18 -7.93 16.88
C THR A 208 -5.05 -7.36 18.00
N ALA A 209 -4.53 -7.25 19.22
CA ALA A 209 -5.24 -6.66 20.35
C ALA A 209 -5.53 -5.16 20.17
N ARG A 210 -4.66 -4.42 19.48
CA ARG A 210 -4.90 -3.02 19.10
C ARG A 210 -5.98 -2.90 18.04
N TRP A 211 -5.89 -3.68 16.97
CA TRP A 211 -6.86 -3.67 15.87
C TRP A 211 -8.24 -4.23 16.24
N ALA A 212 -8.33 -5.06 17.29
CA ALA A 212 -9.60 -5.51 17.86
C ALA A 212 -10.45 -4.35 18.41
N GLN A 213 -9.81 -3.24 18.83
CA GLN A 213 -10.50 -2.06 19.37
C GLN A 213 -11.03 -1.12 18.27
N VAL A 214 -10.61 -1.33 17.01
CA VAL A 214 -11.09 -0.52 15.88
C VAL A 214 -12.48 -1.02 15.47
N PRO A 215 -13.51 -0.17 15.56
CA PRO A 215 -14.87 -0.57 15.18
C PRO A 215 -14.95 -0.80 13.68
N THR A 216 -15.74 -1.79 13.28
CA THR A 216 -16.07 -2.03 11.87
C THR A 216 -16.98 -0.90 11.36
N PRO A 217 -16.59 -0.20 10.27
CA PRO A 217 -17.42 0.84 9.67
C PRO A 217 -18.81 0.33 9.28
N PRO A 218 -19.88 1.12 9.50
CA PRO A 218 -21.22 0.79 9.03
C PRO A 218 -21.25 0.51 7.52
N GLY A 219 -22.09 -0.43 7.11
CA GLY A 219 -22.27 -0.78 5.69
C GLY A 219 -21.17 -1.69 5.12
N LEU A 220 -20.04 -1.87 5.81
CA LEU A 220 -18.91 -2.64 5.26
C LEU A 220 -19.24 -4.14 5.13
N ALA A 221 -19.99 -4.71 6.07
CA ALA A 221 -20.42 -6.11 6.00
C ALA A 221 -21.37 -6.38 4.82
N GLN A 222 -22.08 -5.35 4.35
CA GLN A 222 -23.00 -5.42 3.21
C GLN A 222 -22.34 -5.00 1.89
N LEU A 223 -21.10 -4.51 1.92
CA LEU A 223 -20.34 -4.11 0.75
C LEU A 223 -19.84 -5.35 0.01
N SER A 224 -20.63 -5.89 -0.91
CA SER A 224 -20.27 -7.05 -1.73
C SER A 224 -19.54 -6.69 -3.03
N GLU A 225 -19.69 -5.46 -3.52
CA GLU A 225 -19.10 -4.97 -4.77
C GLU A 225 -18.66 -3.51 -4.64
N LEU A 226 -17.50 -3.20 -5.20
CA LEU A 226 -16.94 -1.85 -5.30
C LEU A 226 -16.32 -1.65 -6.69
N GLY A 227 -16.83 -0.67 -7.44
CA GLY A 227 -16.31 -0.34 -8.77
C GLY A 227 -16.45 -1.46 -9.81
N GLY A 228 -17.48 -2.32 -9.70
CA GLY A 228 -17.63 -3.48 -10.59
C GLY A 228 -16.82 -4.71 -10.19
N CYS A 229 -16.05 -4.65 -9.10
CA CYS A 229 -15.31 -5.80 -8.58
C CYS A 229 -15.95 -6.34 -7.30
N PRO A 230 -16.01 -7.66 -7.11
CA PRO A 230 -16.42 -8.24 -5.84
C PRO A 230 -15.45 -7.83 -4.73
N VAL A 231 -15.98 -7.43 -3.57
CA VAL A 231 -15.16 -7.12 -2.40
C VAL A 231 -14.82 -8.40 -1.67
N THR A 232 -13.54 -8.76 -1.69
CA THR A 232 -13.08 -10.02 -1.08
C THR A 232 -12.56 -9.82 0.35
N PRO A 233 -12.84 -10.74 1.28
CA PRO A 233 -12.29 -10.68 2.62
C PRO A 233 -10.80 -11.09 2.62
N LYS A 234 -9.94 -10.25 3.20
CA LYS A 234 -8.51 -10.50 3.34
C LYS A 234 -8.15 -10.87 4.77
N ASN A 235 -7.73 -12.12 4.94
CA ASN A 235 -7.30 -12.65 6.23
C ASN A 235 -5.79 -12.45 6.42
N TYR A 236 -5.43 -11.69 7.44
CA TYR A 236 -4.07 -11.47 7.90
C TYR A 236 -3.74 -12.24 9.17
N ALA A 237 -4.71 -12.90 9.79
CA ALA A 237 -4.46 -13.73 10.95
C ALA A 237 -3.44 -14.81 10.59
N PRO A 238 -2.44 -15.08 11.46
CA PRO A 238 -1.48 -16.13 11.21
C PRO A 238 -2.24 -17.45 10.98
N ARG A 239 -1.92 -18.15 9.89
CA ARG A 239 -2.30 -19.56 9.76
C ARG A 239 -1.80 -20.23 11.04
N LYS A 240 -2.68 -20.95 11.75
CA LYS A 240 -2.30 -21.73 12.95
C LYS A 240 -1.00 -22.44 12.62
N MET A 241 0.12 -21.96 13.19
CA MET A 241 1.36 -22.70 13.09
C MET A 241 1.06 -23.99 13.82
N ASN A 242 1.09 -25.11 13.12
CA ASN A 242 1.11 -26.40 13.79
C ASN A 242 2.33 -26.33 14.73
N LEU A 243 2.09 -26.19 16.03
CA LEU A 243 3.05 -26.44 17.10
C LEU A 243 3.29 -27.97 17.10
N GLY A 244 3.85 -28.46 16.00
CA GLY A 244 4.07 -29.86 15.70
C GLY A 244 5.55 -30.18 15.83
N ARG A 245 5.91 -30.65 17.04
CA ARG A 245 7.06 -31.49 17.38
C ARG A 245 8.45 -30.98 16.99
N ASP A 246 9.05 -30.25 17.93
CA ASP A 246 10.47 -30.48 18.27
C ASP A 246 10.52 -31.05 19.70
N THR A 247 10.45 -32.39 19.76
CA THR A 247 11.03 -33.25 20.81
C THR A 247 11.43 -34.55 20.15
#